data_AF-A0A7W0K5U1-F1
#
_entry.id   AF-A0A7W0K5U1-F1
#
_cell.length_a   1.000
_cell.length_b   1.000
_cell.length_c   1.000
_cell.angle_alpha   90.00
_cell.angle_beta   90.00
_cell.angle_gamma   90.00
#
_symmetry.space_group_name_H-M   'P 1'
#
loop_
_entity.id
_entity.type
_entity.pdbx_description
1 polymer ?
#
loop_
_entity_poly.entity_id
_entity_poly.type
_entity_poly.pdbx_seq_one_letter_code
_entity_poly.pdbx_strand_id
1 'polypeptide(L)'
;MQIGTIEIPRMGLSTPMFEGVTLNNIDRGPSHWPGTAMPGQPGNVVVAGHRATQGEPFRHIDDLVTGDEVIFDVGGTRTTYRVRGHMVVGPDDTWIARQTPARTATLYSCHPPGTAEKRFVVRLALAV
;
A
#
# COMPACT_ATOMS: atom_id res chain seq x y z
N MET A 1 -6.20 13.31 5.73
CA MET A 1 -7.25 12.93 6.73
C MET A 1 -7.08 11.47 7.07
N GLN A 2 -7.27 11.01 8.31
CA GLN A 2 -7.25 9.58 8.60
C GLN A 2 -8.53 8.94 8.05
N ILE A 3 -8.40 7.82 7.33
CA ILE A 3 -9.53 7.12 6.69
C ILE A 3 -9.75 5.72 7.25
N GLY A 4 -8.78 5.17 7.97
CA GLY A 4 -8.87 3.80 8.48
C GLY A 4 -7.55 3.35 9.10
N THR A 5 -7.35 2.04 9.15
CA THR A 5 -6.08 1.40 9.51
C THR A 5 -5.63 0.41 8.44
N ILE A 6 -4.34 0.15 8.42
CA ILE A 6 -3.73 -0.93 7.65
C ILE A 6 -2.92 -1.81 8.59
N GLU A 7 -3.09 -3.12 8.43
CA GLU A 7 -2.37 -4.15 9.18
C GLU A 7 -1.66 -5.09 8.21
N ILE A 8 -0.38 -5.37 8.49
CA ILE A 8 0.45 -6.28 7.70
C ILE A 8 1.19 -7.19 8.68
N PRO A 9 0.62 -8.35 9.05
CA PRO A 9 1.15 -9.23 10.10
C PRO A 9 2.59 -9.66 9.87
N ARG A 10 2.97 -9.95 8.62
CA ARG A 10 4.33 -10.33 8.22
C ARG A 10 5.37 -9.28 8.63
N MET A 11 5.00 -8.00 8.61
CA MET A 11 5.87 -6.88 8.99
C MET A 11 5.65 -6.40 10.43
N GLY A 12 4.74 -7.02 11.20
CA GLY A 12 4.33 -6.52 12.52
C GLY A 12 3.70 -5.12 12.48
N LEU A 13 3.19 -4.70 11.31
CA LEU A 13 2.66 -3.35 11.10
C LEU A 13 1.17 -3.31 11.47
N SER A 14 0.78 -2.34 12.30
CA SER A 14 -0.62 -1.93 12.52
C SER A 14 -0.63 -0.43 12.78
N THR A 15 -1.16 0.34 11.83
CA THR A 15 -1.06 1.81 11.87
C THR A 15 -2.27 2.48 11.20
N PRO A 16 -2.61 3.72 11.58
CA PRO A 16 -3.52 4.55 10.81
C PRO A 16 -3.14 4.67 9.34
N MET A 17 -4.16 4.72 8.48
CA MET A 17 -4.06 5.01 7.06
C MET A 17 -4.70 6.37 6.76
N PHE A 18 -4.06 7.15 5.88
CA PHE A 18 -4.46 8.52 5.55
C PHE A 18 -4.89 8.66 4.09
N GLU A 19 -5.76 9.62 3.78
CA GLU A 19 -6.11 10.00 2.41
C GLU A 19 -5.12 11.02 1.85
N GLY A 20 -4.61 10.77 0.64
CA GLY A 20 -3.77 11.69 -0.13
C GLY A 20 -2.28 11.38 -0.02
N VAL A 21 -1.60 11.18 -1.15
CA VAL A 21 -0.16 10.85 -1.24
C VAL A 21 0.73 12.10 -1.30
N THR A 22 0.48 13.09 -0.44
CA THR A 22 1.37 14.24 -0.25
C THR A 22 2.45 13.90 0.77
N LEU A 23 3.61 14.57 0.71
CA LEU A 23 4.70 14.35 1.68
C LEU A 23 4.21 14.41 3.13
N ASN A 24 3.45 15.47 3.46
CA ASN A 24 2.89 15.67 4.79
C ASN A 24 1.97 14.54 5.29
N ASN A 25 1.29 13.83 4.38
CA ASN A 25 0.45 12.69 4.76
C ASN A 25 1.29 11.40 4.88
N ILE A 26 2.19 11.14 3.94
CA ILE A 26 3.03 9.94 3.95
C ILE A 26 3.97 9.93 5.17
N ASP A 27 4.42 11.11 5.63
CA ASP A 27 5.21 11.27 6.87
C ASP A 27 4.46 10.81 8.13
N ARG A 28 3.12 10.77 8.08
CA ARG A 28 2.28 10.33 9.21
C ARG A 28 1.99 8.83 9.16
N GLY A 29 2.17 8.18 8.01
CA GLY A 29 1.90 6.77 7.82
C GLY A 29 1.40 6.44 6.41
N PRO A 30 1.00 5.18 6.18
CA PRO A 30 0.51 4.71 4.89
C PRO A 30 -0.64 5.58 4.38
N SER A 31 -0.56 5.97 3.11
CA SER A 31 -1.47 6.96 2.51
C SER A 31 -2.09 6.43 1.22
N HIS A 32 -3.43 6.44 1.16
CA HIS A 32 -4.21 6.07 0.00
C HIS A 32 -4.07 7.11 -1.12
N TRP A 33 -3.93 6.65 -2.36
CA TRP A 33 -3.85 7.46 -3.56
C TRP A 33 -5.24 7.95 -3.97
N PRO A 34 -5.49 9.27 -4.03
CA PRO A 34 -6.80 9.81 -4.39
C PRO A 34 -7.27 9.38 -5.77
N GLY A 35 -8.55 8.99 -5.87
CA GLY A 35 -9.15 8.52 -7.11
C GLY A 35 -8.92 7.04 -7.43
N THR A 36 -8.22 6.32 -6.55
CA THR A 36 -8.15 4.86 -6.60
C THR A 36 -9.26 4.23 -5.76
N ALA A 37 -9.55 2.93 -5.95
CA ALA A 37 -10.67 2.30 -5.26
C ALA A 37 -10.44 2.24 -3.76
N MET A 38 -11.52 2.33 -2.99
CA MET A 38 -11.48 2.09 -1.55
C MET A 38 -11.41 0.58 -1.24
N PRO A 39 -10.84 0.17 -0.10
CA PRO A 39 -10.80 -1.23 0.31
C PRO A 39 -12.16 -1.94 0.22
N GLY A 40 -12.18 -3.14 -0.37
CA GLY A 40 -13.38 -3.94 -0.62
C GLY A 40 -14.16 -3.57 -1.88
N GLN A 41 -13.91 -2.41 -2.48
CA GLN A 41 -14.58 -2.00 -3.72
C GLN A 41 -13.92 -2.63 -4.95
N PRO A 42 -14.66 -2.85 -6.06
CA PRO A 42 -14.07 -3.17 -7.35
C PRO A 42 -13.09 -2.08 -7.77
N GLY A 43 -11.90 -2.48 -8.24
CA GLY A 43 -10.83 -1.55 -8.55
C GLY A 43 -9.51 -1.93 -7.89
N ASN A 44 -8.57 -1.00 -7.96
CA ASN A 44 -7.24 -1.13 -7.38
C ASN A 44 -7.10 -0.09 -6.27
N VAL A 45 -6.96 -0.54 -5.03
CA VAL A 45 -6.62 0.30 -3.87
C VAL A 45 -5.13 0.57 -3.89
N VAL A 46 -4.70 1.82 -3.93
CA VAL A 46 -3.27 2.13 -4.01
C VAL A 46 -2.82 2.85 -2.76
N VAL A 47 -1.81 2.31 -2.07
CA VAL A 47 -1.32 2.85 -0.81
C VAL A 47 0.20 3.06 -0.88
N ALA A 48 0.61 4.29 -0.63
CA ALA A 48 2.00 4.68 -0.48
C ALA A 48 2.44 4.56 0.97
N GLY A 49 3.72 4.29 1.21
CA GLY A 49 4.31 4.41 2.54
C GLY A 49 5.81 4.63 2.44
N HIS A 50 6.44 5.21 3.46
CA HIS A 50 7.89 5.40 3.49
C HIS A 50 8.65 4.09 3.71
N ARG A 51 9.83 3.96 3.07
CA ARG A 51 10.74 2.82 3.26
C ARG A 51 11.89 3.10 4.22
N ALA A 52 12.36 4.34 4.34
CA ALA A 52 13.60 4.64 5.06
C ALA A 52 13.57 5.98 5.82
N THR A 53 12.49 6.76 5.66
CA THR A 53 12.29 8.06 6.32
C THR A 53 11.32 7.90 7.48
N GLN A 54 10.98 9.01 8.15
CA GLN A 54 10.20 9.02 9.39
C GLN A 54 9.00 8.06 9.38
N GLY A 55 8.93 7.21 10.42
CA GLY A 55 7.91 6.16 10.58
C GLY A 55 8.11 4.90 9.75
N GLU A 56 8.74 5.01 8.57
CA GLU A 56 9.09 3.91 7.64
C GLU A 56 8.19 2.67 7.68
N PRO A 57 6.86 2.82 7.55
CA PRO A 57 5.92 1.71 7.71
C PRO A 57 6.17 0.58 6.71
N PHE A 58 6.80 0.88 5.58
CA PHE A 58 7.13 -0.04 4.50
C PHE A 58 8.63 -0.33 4.43
N ARG A 59 9.40 -0.17 5.52
CA ARG A 59 10.83 -0.54 5.61
C ARG A 59 11.11 -1.93 5.07
N HIS A 60 10.24 -2.87 5.45
CA HIS A 60 10.32 -4.30 5.19
C HIS A 60 9.33 -4.76 4.11
N ILE A 61 8.88 -3.86 3.23
CA ILE A 61 7.90 -4.21 2.18
C ILE A 61 8.40 -5.31 1.24
N ASP A 62 9.71 -5.49 1.13
CA ASP A 62 10.37 -6.56 0.38
C ASP A 62 10.37 -7.92 1.09
N ASP A 63 10.02 -7.98 2.37
CA ASP A 63 9.83 -9.24 3.11
C ASP A 63 8.47 -9.90 2.81
N LEU A 64 7.59 -9.20 2.08
CA LEU A 64 6.28 -9.70 1.66
C LEU A 64 6.42 -10.71 0.51
N VAL A 65 5.87 -11.89 0.74
CA VAL A 65 5.84 -13.00 -0.21
C VAL A 65 4.41 -13.37 -0.58
N THR A 66 4.24 -14.07 -1.71
CA THR A 66 2.93 -14.52 -2.17
C THR A 66 2.18 -15.29 -1.08
N GLY A 67 0.93 -14.89 -0.83
CA GLY A 67 0.07 -15.47 0.19
C GLY A 67 0.00 -14.66 1.49
N ASP A 68 0.97 -13.78 1.75
CA ASP A 68 0.92 -12.89 2.93
C ASP A 68 -0.30 -11.98 2.90
N GLU A 69 -0.83 -11.68 4.09
CA GLU A 69 -2.05 -10.90 4.25
C GLU A 69 -1.77 -9.42 4.48
N VAL A 70 -2.61 -8.58 3.87
CA VAL A 70 -2.71 -7.15 4.12
C VAL A 70 -4.16 -6.83 4.36
N ILE A 71 -4.43 -6.20 5.48
CA ILE A 71 -5.77 -6.01 5.99
C ILE A 71 -6.02 -4.51 6.08
N PHE A 72 -7.12 -4.07 5.48
CA PHE A 72 -7.60 -2.70 5.63
C PHE A 72 -8.86 -2.70 6.48
N ASP A 73 -8.94 -1.79 7.46
CA ASP A 73 -10.18 -1.48 8.18
C ASP A 73 -10.56 -0.03 7.89
N VAL A 74 -11.68 0.15 7.19
CA VAL A 74 -12.23 1.47 6.84
C VAL A 74 -13.67 1.53 7.31
N GLY A 75 -13.98 2.47 8.20
CA GLY A 75 -15.33 2.64 8.75
C GLY A 75 -15.88 1.40 9.47
N GLY A 76 -15.01 0.57 10.06
CA GLY A 76 -15.38 -0.69 10.72
C GLY A 76 -15.56 -1.87 9.77
N THR A 77 -15.29 -1.70 8.48
CA THR A 77 -15.31 -2.78 7.48
C THR A 77 -13.90 -3.29 7.25
N ARG A 78 -13.63 -4.50 7.74
CA ARG A 78 -12.35 -5.18 7.55
C ARG A 78 -12.33 -5.95 6.22
N THR A 79 -11.31 -5.71 5.41
CA THR A 79 -11.10 -6.41 4.13
C THR A 79 -9.68 -6.94 4.04
N THR A 80 -9.56 -8.24 3.80
CA THR A 80 -8.26 -8.92 3.71
C THR A 80 -7.87 -9.11 2.26
N TYR A 81 -6.66 -8.70 1.91
CA TYR A 81 -6.02 -8.91 0.62
C TYR A 81 -4.82 -9.84 0.79
N ARG A 82 -4.50 -10.63 -0.23
CA ARG A 82 -3.31 -11.48 -0.27
C ARG A 82 -2.34 -11.03 -1.33
N VAL A 83 -1.06 -11.03 -0.96
CA VAL A 83 0.06 -10.73 -1.87
C VAL A 83 0.08 -11.74 -3.01
N ARG A 84 0.24 -11.23 -4.23
CA ARG A 84 0.37 -12.01 -5.48
C ARG A 84 1.78 -11.96 -6.06
N GLY A 85 2.57 -10.98 -5.66
CA GLY A 85 3.95 -10.80 -6.09
C GLY A 85 4.38 -9.34 -5.97
N HIS A 86 5.63 -9.07 -6.32
CA HIS A 86 6.21 -7.74 -6.28
C HIS A 86 7.02 -7.44 -7.55
N MET A 87 7.33 -6.17 -7.76
CA MET A 87 8.18 -5.68 -8.85
C MET A 87 8.83 -4.35 -8.50
N VAL A 88 9.91 -4.03 -9.20
CA VAL A 88 10.56 -2.72 -9.14
C VAL A 88 10.24 -1.95 -10.42
N VAL A 89 9.74 -0.73 -10.27
CA VAL A 89 9.31 0.13 -11.40
C VAL A 89 9.98 1.51 -11.32
N GLY A 90 9.88 2.30 -12.38
CA GLY A 90 10.34 3.69 -12.42
C GLY A 90 9.55 4.60 -11.48
N PRO A 91 10.10 5.77 -11.11
CA PRO A 91 9.43 6.72 -10.23
C PRO A 91 8.18 7.35 -10.86
N ASP A 92 8.14 7.43 -12.20
CA ASP A 92 7.06 8.03 -12.98
C ASP A 92 6.04 6.99 -13.51
N ASP A 93 6.18 5.72 -13.11
CA ASP A 93 5.32 4.61 -13.53
C ASP A 93 3.95 4.66 -12.83
N THR A 94 3.17 5.70 -13.13
CA THR A 94 1.83 5.95 -12.59
C THR A 94 0.81 4.87 -12.97
N TRP A 95 1.12 4.02 -13.95
CA TRP A 95 0.27 2.91 -14.36
C TRP A 95 0.02 1.90 -13.22
N ILE A 96 0.83 1.91 -12.15
CA ILE A 96 0.59 1.10 -10.96
C ILE A 96 -0.75 1.41 -10.29
N ALA A 97 -1.28 2.62 -10.51
CA ALA A 97 -2.56 3.06 -9.96
C ALA A 97 -3.78 2.82 -10.86
N ARG A 98 -3.59 2.20 -12.04
CA ARG A 98 -4.70 1.85 -12.93
C ARG A 98 -5.71 0.96 -12.21
N GLN A 99 -6.99 1.29 -12.39
CA GLN A 99 -8.12 0.53 -11.85
C GLN A 99 -8.28 -0.81 -12.56
N THR A 100 -8.77 -1.80 -11.83
CA THR A 100 -9.01 -3.16 -12.32
C THR A 100 -10.49 -3.54 -12.22
N PRO A 101 -11.02 -4.43 -13.06
CA PRO A 101 -12.39 -4.94 -12.88
C PRO A 101 -12.54 -5.82 -11.62
N ALA A 102 -11.45 -6.44 -11.18
CA ALA A 102 -11.39 -7.21 -9.93
C ALA A 102 -11.13 -6.30 -8.72
N ARG A 103 -11.23 -6.86 -7.50
CA ARG A 103 -10.84 -6.21 -6.24
C ARG A 103 -9.37 -6.47 -5.97
N THR A 104 -8.52 -5.51 -6.32
CA THR A 104 -7.07 -5.58 -6.16
C THR A 104 -6.56 -4.47 -5.26
N ALA A 105 -5.34 -4.62 -4.78
CA ALA A 105 -4.63 -3.54 -4.09
C ALA A 105 -3.17 -3.51 -4.54
N THR A 106 -2.54 -2.37 -4.33
CA THR A 106 -1.14 -2.09 -4.66
C THR A 106 -0.52 -1.32 -3.51
N LEU A 107 0.48 -1.90 -2.86
CA LEU A 107 1.34 -1.16 -1.94
C LEU A 107 2.57 -0.71 -2.70
N TYR A 108 3.05 0.51 -2.45
CA TYR A 108 4.32 0.95 -3.02
C TYR A 108 5.14 1.84 -2.08
N SER A 109 6.45 1.79 -2.26
CA SER A 109 7.41 2.63 -1.55
C SER A 109 8.62 2.96 -2.42
N CYS A 110 9.45 3.91 -1.97
CA CYS A 110 10.73 4.20 -2.61
C CYS A 110 11.69 3.00 -2.56
N HIS A 111 12.57 2.89 -3.55
CA HIS A 111 13.56 1.82 -3.65
C HIS A 111 14.81 2.28 -4.42
N PRO A 112 16.01 1.82 -4.05
CA PRO A 112 16.38 1.15 -2.78
C PRO A 112 16.14 2.02 -1.52
N PRO A 113 16.18 1.45 -0.30
CA PRO A 113 16.09 2.23 0.94
C PRO A 113 17.06 3.42 0.96
N GLY A 114 16.59 4.60 1.38
CA GLY A 114 17.38 5.83 1.42
C GLY A 114 17.48 6.57 0.07
N THR A 115 16.89 6.05 -1.00
CA THR A 115 16.86 6.68 -2.32
C THR A 115 15.43 6.81 -2.83
N ALA A 116 15.21 7.60 -3.89
CA ALA A 116 13.92 7.71 -4.58
C ALA A 116 14.00 7.31 -6.07
N GLU A 117 15.05 6.55 -6.45
CA GLU A 117 15.36 6.21 -7.85
C GLU A 117 14.32 5.31 -8.50
N LYS A 118 13.72 4.41 -7.72
CA LYS A 118 12.71 3.45 -8.16
C LYS A 118 11.57 3.35 -7.14
N ARG A 119 10.56 2.56 -7.48
CA ARG A 119 9.51 2.15 -6.55
C ARG A 119 9.49 0.63 -6.41
N PHE A 120 9.39 0.15 -5.17
CA PHE A 120 9.06 -1.24 -4.89
C PHE A 120 7.55 -1.35 -4.78
N VAL A 121 6.95 -2.24 -5.57
CA VAL A 121 5.50 -2.36 -5.74
C VAL A 121 5.09 -3.78 -5.42
N VAL A 122 4.11 -3.92 -4.53
CA VAL A 122 3.50 -5.20 -4.17
C VAL A 122 2.08 -5.23 -4.72
N ARG A 123 1.73 -6.29 -5.46
CA ARG A 123 0.39 -6.50 -6.00
C ARG A 123 -0.38 -7.46 -5.11
N LEU A 124 -1.64 -7.12 -4.85
CA LEU A 124 -2.52 -7.90 -4.00
C LEU A 124 -3.89 -8.11 -4.66
N ALA A 125 -4.57 -9.18 -4.26
CA ALA A 125 -5.96 -9.43 -4.62
C ALA A 125 -6.78 -9.73 -3.36
N LEU A 126 -8.04 -9.32 -3.34
CA LEU A 126 -8.93 -9.61 -2.22
C LEU A 126 -8.97 -11.11 -1.93
N ALA A 127 -8.85 -11.48 -0.66
CA ALA A 127 -9.08 -12.83 -0.19
C ALA A 127 -10.58 -13.13 -0.25
N VAL A 128 -10.94 -14.20 -0.95
CA VAL A 128 -12.30 -14.76 -0.97
C VAL A 128 -12.47 -15.78 0.14
#